data_AF-A0A971ZLT2-F1
#
_entry.id   AF-A0A971ZLT2-F1
#
_cell.length_a   1.000
_cell.length_b   1.000
_cell.length_c   1.000
_cell.angle_alpha   90.00
_cell.angle_beta   90.00
_cell.angle_gamma   90.00
#
_symmetry.space_group_name_H-M   'P 1'
#
loop_
_entity.id
_entity.type
_entity.pdbx_description
1 polymer ?
#
loop_
_entity_poly.entity_id
_entity_poly.type
_entity_poly.pdbx_seq_one_letter_code
_entity_poly.pdbx_strand_id
1 'polypeptide(L)'
;MSHPGKNREGGKKEKTPRPREHKKLALKIIVGCVAALIVLAALNRIEFDALYVRLFSPKPLSDTTGKEQISFAVPNYSENIFEDPEYMAQIRDVRYTEGALSTLITDGNYAQYGAALELLHRYLEAVIAGDAEALPSFFTEDYKKDNKLPERFTMQKIYEPEIEFYSKNIINPGKSDQVIRYEYVMRYRIMNNNGTFRDDVGSDAAVPEIYEILEYESTGEVLINSITKIRRVAG
;
A
#
# COMPACT_ATOMS: atom_id res chain seq x y z
N MET A 1 -43.62 -49.98 -42.75
CA MET A 1 -42.46 -49.06 -42.63
C MET A 1 -42.72 -48.08 -41.49
N SER A 2 -41.67 -47.76 -40.72
CA SER A 2 -41.46 -46.61 -39.81
C SER A 2 -42.58 -45.98 -38.95
N HIS A 3 -42.35 -45.96 -37.64
CA HIS A 3 -42.68 -44.87 -36.69
C HIS A 3 -41.78 -43.62 -36.94
N PRO A 4 -41.93 -42.43 -36.28
CA PRO A 4 -42.80 -42.00 -35.15
C PRO A 4 -43.77 -40.83 -35.54
N GLY A 5 -44.50 -40.11 -34.67
CA GLY A 5 -44.73 -40.16 -33.21
C GLY A 5 -44.62 -38.78 -32.50
N LYS A 6 -45.05 -38.66 -31.22
CA LYS A 6 -45.11 -37.43 -30.35
C LYS A 6 -46.21 -36.38 -30.72
N ASN A 7 -46.86 -35.65 -29.80
CA ASN A 7 -46.64 -35.44 -28.35
C ASN A 7 -47.95 -35.59 -27.53
N ARG A 8 -47.81 -36.01 -26.25
CA ARG A 8 -48.82 -35.74 -25.21
C ARG A 8 -48.53 -34.37 -24.60
N GLU A 9 -49.47 -33.44 -24.66
CA GLU A 9 -49.41 -32.23 -23.83
C GLU A 9 -49.75 -32.58 -22.37
N GLY A 10 -48.72 -33.01 -21.64
CA GLY A 10 -48.77 -33.13 -20.19
C GLY A 10 -48.79 -31.76 -19.55
N GLY A 11 -49.95 -31.10 -19.56
CA GLY A 11 -50.17 -29.82 -18.90
C GLY A 11 -49.83 -29.91 -17.41
N LYS A 12 -48.63 -29.44 -17.03
CA LYS A 12 -48.27 -29.22 -15.63
C LYS A 12 -49.23 -28.18 -15.07
N LYS A 13 -50.23 -28.62 -14.30
CA LYS A 13 -51.03 -27.71 -13.47
C LYS A 13 -50.08 -27.01 -12.50
N GLU A 14 -49.79 -25.75 -12.79
CA GLU A 14 -49.09 -24.85 -11.90
C GLU A 14 -49.91 -24.76 -10.61
N LYS A 15 -49.37 -25.31 -9.52
CA LYS A 15 -50.06 -25.33 -8.23
C LYS A 15 -49.98 -23.94 -7.63
N THR A 16 -50.96 -23.08 -7.92
CA THR A 16 -51.20 -21.86 -7.13
C THR A 16 -51.24 -22.24 -5.64
N PRO A 17 -50.31 -21.73 -4.80
CA PRO A 17 -50.25 -22.11 -3.40
C PRO A 17 -51.54 -21.74 -2.68
N ARG A 18 -51.96 -22.54 -1.69
CA ARG A 18 -53.18 -22.24 -0.94
C ARG A 18 -52.98 -20.95 -0.12
N PRO A 19 -54.02 -20.18 0.22
CA PRO A 19 -53.87 -18.93 0.99
C PRO A 19 -53.18 -19.08 2.37
N ARG A 20 -53.11 -20.29 2.94
CA ARG A 20 -52.28 -20.59 4.13
C ARG A 20 -50.77 -20.70 3.83
N GLU A 21 -50.39 -21.07 2.61
CA GLU A 21 -48.99 -21.20 2.16
C GLU A 21 -48.41 -19.84 1.80
N HIS A 22 -49.18 -18.98 1.11
CA HIS A 22 -48.80 -17.58 0.91
C HIS A 22 -48.53 -16.85 2.22
N LYS A 23 -49.37 -17.04 3.25
CA LYS A 23 -49.14 -16.47 4.60
C LYS A 23 -47.86 -16.99 5.25
N LYS A 24 -47.52 -18.28 5.11
CA LYS A 24 -46.26 -18.85 5.62
C LYS A 24 -45.03 -18.37 4.85
N LEU A 25 -45.14 -18.19 3.53
CA LEU A 25 -44.06 -17.67 2.69
C LEU A 25 -43.80 -16.19 2.99
N ALA A 26 -44.85 -15.37 3.04
CA ALA A 26 -44.77 -13.96 3.43
C ALA A 26 -44.17 -13.79 4.83
N LEU A 27 -44.58 -14.60 5.82
CA LEU A 27 -44.00 -14.56 7.16
C LEU A 27 -42.49 -14.90 7.17
N LYS A 28 -42.05 -15.89 6.38
CA LYS A 28 -40.61 -16.20 6.23
C LYS A 28 -39.83 -15.05 5.61
N ILE A 29 -40.38 -14.40 4.58
CA ILE A 29 -39.75 -13.23 3.93
C ILE A 29 -39.66 -12.07 4.93
N ILE A 30 -40.75 -11.76 5.64
CA ILE A 30 -40.77 -10.69 6.66
C ILE A 30 -39.75 -10.97 7.78
N VAL A 31 -39.68 -12.20 8.31
CA VAL A 31 -38.67 -12.57 9.31
C VAL A 31 -37.25 -12.46 8.75
N GLY A 32 -37.02 -12.84 7.50
CA GLY A 32 -35.73 -12.66 6.81
C GLY A 32 -35.35 -11.18 6.66
N CYS A 33 -36.28 -10.32 6.25
CA CYS A 33 -36.07 -8.88 6.15
C CYS A 33 -35.82 -8.24 7.52
N VAL A 34 -36.55 -8.64 8.57
CA VAL A 34 -36.33 -8.15 9.94
C VAL A 34 -34.95 -8.61 10.46
N ALA A 35 -34.56 -9.86 10.22
CA ALA A 35 -33.23 -10.34 10.57
C ALA A 35 -32.12 -9.57 9.83
N ALA A 36 -32.28 -9.32 8.52
CA ALA A 36 -31.34 -8.51 7.74
C ALA A 36 -31.25 -7.07 8.24
N LEU A 37 -32.38 -6.43 8.59
CA LEU A 37 -32.40 -5.09 9.18
C LEU A 37 -31.75 -5.04 10.56
N ILE A 38 -31.91 -6.09 11.40
CA ILE A 38 -31.21 -6.21 12.68
C ILE A 38 -29.70 -6.34 12.47
N VAL A 39 -29.25 -7.14 11.49
CA VAL A 39 -27.83 -7.26 11.14
C VAL A 39 -27.28 -5.93 10.62
N LEU A 40 -27.98 -5.24 9.72
CA LEU A 40 -27.57 -3.92 9.21
C LEU A 40 -27.53 -2.87 10.33
N ALA A 41 -28.50 -2.87 11.25
CA ALA A 41 -28.51 -1.98 12.41
C ALA A 41 -27.40 -2.31 13.43
N ALA A 42 -26.99 -3.58 13.54
CA ALA A 42 -25.85 -3.99 14.34
C ALA A 42 -24.51 -3.58 13.70
N LEU A 43 -24.36 -3.78 12.38
CA LEU A 43 -23.19 -3.33 11.61
C LEU A 43 -23.05 -1.80 11.69
N ASN A 44 -24.15 -1.05 11.53
CA ASN A 44 -24.14 0.42 11.65
C ASN A 44 -23.92 0.95 13.09
N ARG A 45 -23.74 0.06 14.08
CA ARG A 45 -23.29 0.39 15.44
C ARG A 45 -21.84 -0.05 15.71
N ILE A 46 -21.20 -0.72 14.75
CA ILE A 46 -19.76 -0.92 14.77
C ILE A 46 -19.16 0.40 14.27
N GLU A 47 -18.41 1.08 15.14
CA GLU A 47 -17.51 2.14 14.71
C GLU A 47 -16.40 1.50 13.87
N PHE A 48 -16.65 1.35 12.57
CA PHE A 48 -15.72 0.70 11.65
C PHE A 48 -14.37 1.41 11.63
N ASP A 49 -14.33 2.73 11.79
CA ASP A 49 -13.09 3.50 11.93
C ASP A 49 -12.31 3.09 13.18
N ALA A 50 -12.97 3.00 14.34
CA ALA A 50 -12.32 2.56 15.59
C ALA A 50 -11.91 1.09 15.54
N LEU A 51 -12.68 0.22 14.88
CA LEU A 51 -12.36 -1.19 14.67
C LEU A 51 -11.20 -1.35 13.69
N TYR A 52 -11.16 -0.57 12.61
CA TYR A 52 -10.10 -0.55 11.61
C TYR A 52 -8.80 -0.03 12.22
N VAL A 53 -8.86 1.08 12.96
CA VAL A 53 -7.75 1.57 13.80
C VAL A 53 -7.27 0.47 14.76
N ARG A 54 -8.16 -0.27 15.43
CA ARG A 54 -7.76 -1.31 16.39
C ARG A 54 -7.19 -2.58 15.75
N LEU A 55 -7.58 -2.93 14.52
CA LEU A 55 -7.15 -4.14 13.82
C LEU A 55 -5.96 -3.91 12.88
N PHE A 56 -5.85 -2.71 12.30
CA PHE A 56 -4.93 -2.39 11.21
C PHE A 56 -4.03 -1.17 11.47
N SER A 57 -4.22 -0.41 12.57
CA SER A 57 -3.12 0.49 12.97
C SER A 57 -1.91 -0.38 13.29
N PRO A 58 -0.71 0.01 12.84
CA PRO A 58 0.50 -0.62 13.32
C PRO A 58 0.49 -0.55 14.85
N LYS A 59 0.83 -1.67 15.50
CA LYS A 59 1.04 -1.69 16.96
C LYS A 59 1.90 -0.48 17.32
N PRO A 60 1.57 0.29 18.37
CA PRO A 60 2.41 1.40 18.74
C PRO A 60 3.83 0.86 18.95
N LEU A 61 4.78 1.42 18.19
CA LEU A 61 6.18 1.44 18.61
C LEU A 61 6.15 1.89 20.08
N SER A 62 6.82 1.13 20.95
CA SER A 62 6.89 1.46 22.37
C SER A 62 7.29 2.92 22.51
N ASP A 63 6.54 3.69 23.31
CA ASP A 63 6.95 5.04 23.66
C ASP A 63 8.15 4.96 24.61
N THR A 64 9.34 4.68 24.08
CA THR A 64 10.58 5.08 24.69
C THR A 64 10.70 6.59 24.51
N THR A 65 10.04 7.34 25.41
CA THR A 65 10.16 8.81 25.55
C THR A 65 11.50 9.25 26.12
N GLY A 66 12.58 8.61 25.68
CA GLY A 66 13.92 9.17 25.64
C GLY A 66 14.30 9.37 24.17
N LYS A 67 15.17 10.34 23.86
CA LYS A 67 15.89 10.26 22.59
C LYS A 67 16.80 9.04 22.66
N GLU A 68 16.35 7.90 22.16
CA GLU A 68 17.22 6.75 21.98
C GLU A 68 18.42 7.20 21.18
N GLN A 69 19.62 6.99 21.74
CA GLN A 69 20.85 7.36 21.08
C GLN A 69 21.07 6.37 19.95
N ILE A 70 20.67 6.77 18.74
CA ILE A 70 20.77 5.93 17.55
C ILE A 70 22.24 5.56 17.35
N SER A 71 22.51 4.26 17.39
CA SER A 71 23.84 3.69 17.15
C SER A 71 23.90 3.19 15.72
N PHE A 72 24.90 3.66 14.97
CA PHE A 72 25.13 3.26 13.58
C PHE A 72 26.26 2.24 13.48
N ALA A 73 26.14 1.33 12.52
CA ALA A 73 27.24 0.48 12.08
C ALA A 73 28.35 1.34 11.41
N VAL A 74 29.56 0.78 11.30
CA VAL A 74 30.66 1.44 10.58
C VAL A 74 30.38 1.43 9.08
N PRO A 75 30.38 2.58 8.38
CA PRO A 75 30.17 2.61 6.93
C PRO A 75 31.28 1.86 6.16
N ASN A 76 30.88 0.95 5.28
CA ASN A 76 31.79 0.23 4.38
C ASN A 76 31.39 0.48 2.92
N TYR A 77 32.13 1.37 2.24
CA TYR A 77 31.89 1.70 0.82
C TYR A 77 32.42 0.63 -0.16
N SER A 78 33.13 -0.39 0.35
CA SER A 78 33.65 -1.52 -0.45
C SER A 78 32.83 -2.80 -0.25
N GLU A 79 31.75 -2.76 0.54
CA GLU A 79 30.88 -3.91 0.79
C GLU A 79 29.95 -4.17 -0.40
N ASN A 80 29.95 -5.40 -0.91
CA ASN A 80 28.88 -5.90 -1.77
C ASN A 80 27.83 -6.56 -0.88
N ILE A 81 26.72 -5.87 -0.59
CA ILE A 81 25.70 -6.41 0.32
C ILE A 81 25.02 -7.68 -0.21
N PHE A 82 25.05 -7.92 -1.53
CA PHE A 82 24.47 -9.12 -2.14
C PHE A 82 25.29 -10.40 -1.87
N GLU A 83 26.48 -10.28 -1.27
CA GLU A 83 27.30 -11.40 -0.78
C GLU A 83 27.05 -11.71 0.71
N ASP A 84 26.26 -10.89 1.43
CA ASP A 84 25.91 -11.12 2.83
C ASP A 84 24.73 -12.12 2.94
N PRO A 85 24.95 -13.34 3.49
CA PRO A 85 23.91 -14.35 3.60
C PRO A 85 22.80 -13.99 4.61
N GLU A 86 23.07 -13.16 5.62
CA GLU A 86 22.06 -12.75 6.61
C GLU A 86 21.09 -11.72 5.99
N TYR A 87 21.62 -10.81 5.17
CA TYR A 87 20.82 -9.88 4.38
C TYR A 87 20.03 -10.60 3.29
N MET A 88 20.67 -11.52 2.55
CA MET A 88 20.03 -12.23 1.44
C MET A 88 18.94 -13.21 1.89
N ALA A 89 18.90 -13.58 3.18
CA ALA A 89 17.82 -14.35 3.81
C ALA A 89 16.58 -13.51 4.18
N GLN A 90 16.64 -12.18 4.11
CA GLN A 90 15.49 -11.31 4.43
C GLN A 90 14.48 -11.23 3.28
N ILE A 91 13.23 -10.89 3.61
CA ILE A 91 12.22 -10.52 2.61
C ILE A 91 12.57 -9.14 2.05
N ARG A 92 12.94 -9.10 0.75
CA ARG A 92 13.30 -7.86 0.04
C ARG A 92 12.26 -7.44 -1.01
N ASP A 93 11.29 -8.30 -1.31
CA ASP A 93 10.14 -7.98 -2.16
C ASP A 93 9.22 -6.95 -1.48
N VAL A 94 8.63 -6.04 -2.25
CA VAL A 94 7.73 -5.00 -1.72
C VAL A 94 6.36 -5.58 -1.41
N ARG A 95 5.85 -5.30 -0.20
CA ARG A 95 4.42 -5.44 0.12
C ARG A 95 3.69 -4.16 -0.27
N TYR A 96 2.89 -4.23 -1.33
CA TYR A 96 2.01 -3.14 -1.74
C TYR A 96 0.62 -3.28 -1.10
N THR A 97 0.09 -2.20 -0.54
CA THR A 97 -1.25 -2.16 0.08
C THR A 97 -2.09 -1.06 -0.55
N GLU A 98 -3.31 -1.40 -0.96
CA GLU A 98 -4.30 -0.47 -1.51
C GLU A 98 -5.68 -0.78 -0.91
N GLY A 99 -6.15 0.12 -0.04
CA GLY A 99 -7.40 -0.05 0.70
C GLY A 99 -7.40 -1.29 1.60
N ALA A 100 -8.14 -2.33 1.20
CA ALA A 100 -8.23 -3.61 1.93
C ALA A 100 -7.38 -4.73 1.31
N LEU A 101 -6.73 -4.48 0.16
CA LEU A 101 -5.88 -5.46 -0.51
C LEU A 101 -4.42 -5.22 -0.13
N SER A 102 -3.70 -6.28 0.23
CA SER A 102 -2.26 -6.24 0.46
C SER A 102 -1.61 -7.43 -0.26
N THR A 103 -0.59 -7.15 -1.08
CA THR A 103 0.04 -8.09 -2.00
C THR A 103 1.56 -7.99 -1.91
N LEU A 104 2.26 -9.12 -1.83
CA LEU A 104 3.71 -9.16 -1.98
C LEU A 104 4.07 -9.27 -3.47
N ILE A 105 4.83 -8.32 -4.01
CA ILE A 105 5.17 -8.25 -5.44
C ILE A 105 6.45 -9.05 -5.68
N THR A 106 6.30 -10.36 -5.92
CA THR A 106 7.44 -11.28 -6.14
C THR A 106 7.76 -11.54 -7.61
N ASP A 107 6.96 -11.02 -8.54
CA ASP A 107 7.16 -11.15 -9.99
C ASP A 107 8.01 -10.00 -10.58
N GLY A 108 8.34 -8.99 -9.77
CA GLY A 108 9.04 -7.78 -10.18
C GLY A 108 8.23 -6.85 -11.10
N ASN A 109 6.95 -7.14 -11.34
CA ASN A 109 6.13 -6.40 -12.29
C ASN A 109 5.43 -5.22 -11.61
N TYR A 110 6.22 -4.26 -11.13
CA TYR A 110 5.73 -3.07 -10.43
C TYR A 110 4.86 -2.16 -11.30
N ALA A 111 5.14 -2.13 -12.61
CA ALA A 111 4.38 -1.34 -13.59
C ALA A 111 2.87 -1.68 -13.61
N GLN A 112 2.47 -2.91 -13.27
CA GLN A 112 1.04 -3.31 -13.23
C GLN A 112 0.23 -2.57 -12.15
N TYR A 113 0.90 -1.98 -11.16
CA TYR A 113 0.31 -1.17 -10.08
C TYR A 113 0.42 0.34 -10.34
N GLY A 114 0.96 0.75 -11.49
CA GLY A 114 1.09 2.14 -11.93
C GLY A 114 2.48 2.74 -11.77
N ALA A 115 2.77 3.75 -12.60
CA ALA A 115 4.10 4.35 -12.75
C ALA A 115 4.64 5.00 -11.46
N ALA A 116 3.76 5.42 -10.54
CA ALA A 116 4.16 5.96 -9.24
C ALA A 116 4.72 4.88 -8.30
N LEU A 117 4.17 3.65 -8.29
CA LEU A 117 4.76 2.54 -7.54
C LEU A 117 6.07 2.07 -8.19
N GLU A 118 6.11 2.02 -9.53
CA GLU A 118 7.33 1.71 -10.28
C GLU A 118 8.47 2.72 -10.00
N LEU A 119 8.14 4.02 -9.87
CA LEU A 119 9.10 5.04 -9.44
C LEU A 119 9.67 4.73 -8.04
N LEU A 120 8.80 4.44 -7.05
CA LEU A 120 9.23 4.12 -5.69
C LEU A 120 10.08 2.87 -5.63
N HIS A 121 9.77 1.84 -6.41
CA HIS A 121 10.61 0.64 -6.50
C HIS A 121 11.99 0.97 -7.09
N ARG A 122 12.06 1.69 -8.22
CA ARG A 122 13.35 2.09 -8.82
C ARG A 122 14.17 2.99 -7.88
N TYR A 123 13.51 3.83 -7.09
CA TYR A 123 14.14 4.63 -6.03
C TYR A 123 14.72 3.73 -4.93
N LEU A 124 13.97 2.74 -4.44
CA LEU A 124 14.48 1.77 -3.46
C LEU A 124 15.67 0.98 -4.01
N GLU A 125 15.65 0.54 -5.27
CA GLU A 125 16.77 -0.16 -5.91
C GLU A 125 18.03 0.71 -5.97
N ALA A 126 17.90 2.00 -6.36
CA ALA A 126 19.03 2.94 -6.33
C ALA A 126 19.60 3.12 -4.92
N VAL A 127 18.73 3.17 -3.90
CA VAL A 127 19.14 3.25 -2.50
C VAL A 127 19.84 1.97 -2.03
N ILE A 128 19.32 0.79 -2.38
CA ILE A 128 19.93 -0.52 -2.09
C ILE A 128 21.31 -0.61 -2.73
N ALA A 129 21.44 -0.20 -3.99
CA ALA A 129 22.69 -0.22 -4.76
C ALA A 129 23.73 0.83 -4.32
N GLY A 130 23.38 1.80 -3.47
CA GLY A 130 24.28 2.90 -3.11
C GLY A 130 24.45 3.96 -4.21
N ASP A 131 23.52 4.02 -5.17
CA ASP A 131 23.63 4.83 -6.38
C ASP A 131 23.23 6.30 -6.12
N ALA A 132 24.21 7.06 -5.63
CA ALA A 132 24.09 8.49 -5.42
C ALA A 132 24.09 9.32 -6.72
N GLU A 133 24.52 8.75 -7.85
CA GLU A 133 24.53 9.45 -9.14
C GLU A 133 23.13 9.43 -9.78
N ALA A 134 22.41 8.32 -9.68
CA ALA A 134 21.02 8.21 -10.12
C ALA A 134 20.04 8.94 -9.19
N LEU A 135 20.35 9.05 -7.89
CA LEU A 135 19.42 9.55 -6.87
C LEU A 135 18.73 10.90 -7.22
N PRO A 136 19.41 11.93 -7.78
CA PRO A 136 18.76 13.19 -8.15
C PRO A 136 17.75 13.11 -9.30
N SER A 137 17.74 12.01 -10.08
CA SER A 137 16.79 11.82 -11.20
C SER A 137 15.37 11.44 -10.75
N PHE A 138 15.20 10.98 -9.51
CA PHE A 138 13.90 10.61 -8.94
C PHE A 138 13.09 11.80 -8.43
N PHE A 139 13.69 12.99 -8.35
CA PHE A 139 13.15 14.14 -7.61
C PHE A 139 12.85 15.36 -8.48
N THR A 140 11.79 16.09 -8.13
CA THR A 140 11.48 17.40 -8.72
C THR A 140 12.58 18.42 -8.42
N GLU A 141 12.70 19.46 -9.26
CA GLU A 141 13.64 20.56 -9.04
C GLU A 141 13.39 21.30 -7.72
N ASP A 142 12.13 21.36 -7.27
CA ASP A 142 11.79 22.03 -6.01
C ASP A 142 12.24 21.19 -4.80
N TYR A 143 12.07 19.86 -4.84
CA TYR A 143 12.66 18.98 -3.83
C TYR A 143 14.18 19.16 -3.72
N LYS A 144 14.88 19.24 -4.85
CA LYS A 144 16.34 19.39 -4.92
C LYS A 144 16.87 20.76 -4.48
N LYS A 145 16.05 21.82 -4.53
CA LYS A 145 16.39 23.13 -3.95
C LYS A 145 16.32 23.12 -2.42
N ASP A 146 15.28 22.47 -1.88
CA ASP A 146 14.98 22.52 -0.45
C ASP A 146 15.69 21.41 0.35
N ASN A 147 16.21 20.36 -0.30
CA ASN A 147 16.85 19.21 0.34
C ASN A 147 18.26 18.97 -0.19
N LYS A 148 19.24 18.83 0.72
CA LYS A 148 20.59 18.38 0.36
C LYS A 148 20.59 16.85 0.16
N LEU A 149 20.60 16.40 -1.09
CA LEU A 149 20.84 15.00 -1.42
C LEU A 149 22.28 14.58 -1.05
N PRO A 150 22.51 13.31 -0.64
CA PRO A 150 23.84 12.82 -0.33
C PRO A 150 24.69 12.67 -1.59
N GLU A 151 25.89 13.27 -1.60
CA GLU A 151 26.87 13.15 -2.70
C GLU A 151 27.42 11.72 -2.85
N ARG A 152 27.33 10.90 -1.79
CA ARG A 152 27.64 9.47 -1.76
C ARG A 152 27.03 8.81 -0.52
N PHE A 153 26.66 7.55 -0.61
CA PHE A 153 26.29 6.69 0.52
C PHE A 153 26.72 5.24 0.23
N THR A 154 26.68 4.34 1.21
CA THR A 154 26.98 2.92 0.94
C THR A 154 25.76 2.24 0.30
N MET A 155 25.93 1.02 -0.23
CA MET A 155 24.80 0.11 -0.38
C MET A 155 23.99 0.01 0.92
N GLN A 156 22.66 -0.06 0.83
CA GLN A 156 21.76 -0.10 1.98
C GLN A 156 21.07 -1.46 2.07
N LYS A 157 21.21 -2.15 3.21
CA LYS A 157 20.58 -3.46 3.46
C LYS A 157 19.09 -3.31 3.79
N ILE A 158 18.32 -2.79 2.82
CA ILE A 158 16.89 -2.57 2.95
C ILE A 158 16.12 -3.90 2.89
N TYR A 159 15.23 -4.11 3.85
CA TYR A 159 14.36 -5.28 3.92
C TYR A 159 12.99 -4.95 4.53
N GLU A 160 12.03 -5.87 4.36
CA GLU A 160 10.60 -5.65 4.61
C GLU A 160 10.06 -4.30 4.05
N PRO A 161 10.29 -3.96 2.77
CA PRO A 161 9.72 -2.74 2.21
C PRO A 161 8.19 -2.88 2.08
N GLU A 162 7.46 -1.91 2.63
CA GLU A 162 6.02 -1.81 2.55
C GLU A 162 5.62 -0.44 1.99
N ILE A 163 4.79 -0.44 0.96
CA ILE A 163 4.27 0.77 0.31
C ILE A 163 2.74 0.71 0.36
N GLU A 164 2.12 1.69 1.02
CA GLU A 164 0.68 1.80 1.17
C GLU A 164 0.17 3.02 0.39
N PHE A 165 -0.75 2.80 -0.54
CA PHE A 165 -1.42 3.89 -1.25
C PHE A 165 -2.36 4.65 -0.30
N TYR A 166 -2.13 5.95 -0.15
CA TYR A 166 -2.88 6.81 0.76
C TYR A 166 -3.90 7.69 0.03
N SER A 167 -3.48 8.41 -1.02
CA SER A 167 -4.40 9.28 -1.78
C SER A 167 -3.99 9.49 -3.23
N LYS A 168 -4.96 9.85 -4.07
CA LYS A 168 -4.78 10.34 -5.44
C LYS A 168 -5.62 11.60 -5.64
N ASN A 169 -5.00 12.65 -6.15
CA ASN A 169 -5.62 13.95 -6.44
C ASN A 169 -5.23 14.39 -7.86
N ILE A 170 -6.07 15.21 -8.50
CA ILE A 170 -5.74 15.84 -9.80
C ILE A 170 -5.60 17.34 -9.58
N ILE A 171 -4.41 17.86 -9.88
CA ILE A 171 -4.10 19.29 -9.87
C ILE A 171 -4.41 19.84 -11.26
N ASN A 172 -5.03 21.03 -11.33
CA ASN A 172 -5.41 21.68 -12.59
C ASN A 172 -6.23 20.80 -13.57
N PRO A 173 -7.33 20.16 -13.13
CA PRO A 173 -8.11 19.26 -13.98
C PRO A 173 -8.65 19.97 -15.23
N GLY A 174 -8.46 19.33 -16.39
CA GLY A 174 -8.92 19.81 -17.69
C GLY A 174 -8.06 20.91 -18.32
N LYS A 175 -6.85 21.17 -17.81
CA LYS A 175 -5.88 22.11 -18.39
C LYS A 175 -4.65 21.40 -18.97
N SER A 176 -3.85 22.11 -19.74
CA SER A 176 -2.57 21.60 -20.29
C SER A 176 -1.48 21.41 -19.22
N ASP A 177 -1.64 22.01 -18.04
CA ASP A 177 -0.80 21.86 -16.85
C ASP A 177 -1.43 20.92 -15.81
N GLN A 178 -2.24 19.96 -16.26
CA GLN A 178 -2.79 18.89 -15.41
C GLN A 178 -1.66 17.98 -14.89
N VAL A 179 -1.70 17.73 -13.58
CA VAL A 179 -0.75 16.85 -12.89
C VAL A 179 -1.52 15.94 -11.96
N ILE A 180 -1.24 14.64 -11.99
CA ILE A 180 -1.79 13.69 -11.02
C ILE A 180 -0.83 13.65 -9.83
N ARG A 181 -1.35 13.94 -8.63
CA ARG A 181 -0.62 13.77 -7.37
C ARG A 181 -1.03 12.48 -6.69
N TYR A 182 -0.06 11.66 -6.32
CA TYR A 182 -0.22 10.51 -5.46
C TYR A 182 0.45 10.76 -4.10
N GLU A 183 -0.10 10.18 -3.05
CA GLU A 183 0.52 10.09 -1.74
C GLU A 183 0.62 8.61 -1.37
N TYR A 184 1.84 8.18 -1.01
CA TYR A 184 2.10 6.83 -0.51
C TYR A 184 2.76 6.91 0.87
N VAL A 185 2.36 6.04 1.79
CA VAL A 185 3.13 5.80 3.02
C VAL A 185 4.12 4.68 2.72
N MET A 186 5.41 4.98 2.73
CA MET A 186 6.46 3.98 2.61
C MET A 186 7.14 3.76 3.96
N ARG A 187 7.38 2.50 4.30
CA ARG A 187 8.23 2.09 5.42
C ARG A 187 9.11 0.92 4.98
N TYR A 188 10.30 0.85 5.54
CA TYR A 188 11.23 -0.25 5.36
C TYR A 188 12.17 -0.29 6.56
N ARG A 189 12.91 -1.39 6.71
CA ARG A 189 13.99 -1.53 7.69
C ARG A 189 15.33 -1.50 6.99
N ILE A 190 16.38 -1.07 7.70
CA ILE A 190 17.76 -1.19 7.25
C ILE A 190 18.51 -2.07 8.25
N MET A 191 18.98 -3.24 7.80
CA MET A 191 19.84 -4.10 8.62
C MET A 191 21.21 -3.43 8.77
N ASN A 192 21.76 -3.39 9.98
CA ASN A 192 23.06 -2.78 10.25
C ASN A 192 23.19 -1.35 9.67
N ASN A 193 22.19 -0.49 9.91
CA ASN A 193 22.20 0.87 9.36
C ASN A 193 23.47 1.62 9.80
N ASN A 194 24.18 2.19 8.83
CA ASN A 194 25.43 2.91 9.03
C ASN A 194 25.28 4.45 8.94
N GLY A 195 24.06 4.95 8.75
CA GLY A 195 23.75 6.38 8.78
C GLY A 195 24.15 7.15 7.52
N THR A 196 24.71 6.50 6.49
CA THR A 196 25.15 7.22 5.27
C THR A 196 24.00 7.65 4.36
N PHE A 197 22.86 6.95 4.41
CA PHE A 197 21.64 7.32 3.69
C PHE A 197 20.51 7.80 4.63
N ARG A 198 20.29 7.10 5.75
CA ARG A 198 19.30 7.46 6.79
C ARG A 198 19.98 7.65 8.14
N ASP A 199 20.19 8.90 8.55
CA ASP A 199 20.80 9.29 9.83
C ASP A 199 19.79 9.45 10.99
N ASP A 200 18.52 9.11 10.75
CA ASP A 200 17.40 9.30 11.67
C ASP A 200 16.73 8.00 12.12
N VAL A 201 17.20 6.84 11.64
CA VAL A 201 16.61 5.52 11.91
C VAL A 201 17.71 4.57 12.39
N GLY A 202 17.48 3.81 13.47
CA GLY A 202 18.41 2.77 13.91
C GLY A 202 18.37 1.52 13.02
N SER A 203 19.32 0.61 13.21
CA SER A 203 19.25 -0.74 12.62
C SER A 203 17.89 -1.39 12.95
N ASP A 204 17.30 -2.05 11.96
CA ASP A 204 16.06 -2.84 12.07
C ASP A 204 14.79 -2.09 12.49
N ALA A 205 14.89 -0.78 12.73
CA ALA A 205 13.78 0.12 12.94
C ALA A 205 13.13 0.50 11.60
N ALA A 206 11.81 0.70 11.61
CA ALA A 206 11.04 1.19 10.47
C ALA A 206 10.33 2.49 10.85
N VAL A 207 10.74 3.61 10.26
CA VAL A 207 10.09 4.91 10.43
C VAL A 207 9.30 5.22 9.15
N PRO A 208 7.96 5.32 9.22
CA PRO A 208 7.15 5.58 8.04
C PRO A 208 7.25 7.04 7.57
N GLU A 209 7.28 7.20 6.26
CA GLU A 209 7.39 8.47 5.56
C GLU A 209 6.30 8.57 4.49
N ILE A 210 5.73 9.76 4.32
CA ILE A 210 4.80 10.07 3.23
C ILE A 210 5.61 10.55 2.04
N TYR A 211 5.50 9.84 0.92
CA TYR A 211 6.07 10.19 -0.36
C TYR A 211 4.96 10.81 -1.23
N GLU A 212 5.11 12.09 -1.56
CA GLU A 212 4.27 12.78 -2.54
C GLU A 212 4.90 12.62 -3.91
N ILE A 213 4.14 12.11 -4.88
CA ILE A 213 4.60 11.83 -6.25
C ILE A 213 3.74 12.59 -7.23
N LEU A 214 4.37 13.23 -8.21
CA LEU A 214 3.71 13.95 -9.30
C LEU A 214 3.93 13.21 -10.62
N GLU A 215 2.84 12.91 -11.31
CA GLU A 215 2.80 12.38 -12.68
C GLU A 215 2.30 13.50 -13.61
N TYR A 216 3.18 13.95 -14.51
CA TYR A 216 2.95 15.06 -15.43
C TYR A 216 2.43 14.53 -16.77
N GLU A 217 1.12 14.63 -17.02
CA GLU A 217 0.50 14.07 -18.24
C GLU A 217 1.07 14.67 -19.55
N SER A 218 1.64 15.87 -19.50
CA SER A 218 2.21 16.56 -20.66
C SER A 218 3.61 16.05 -21.07
N THR A 219 4.38 15.49 -20.14
CA THR A 219 5.75 14.96 -20.41
C THR A 219 5.85 13.44 -20.21
N GLY A 220 4.92 12.84 -19.47
CA GLY A 220 5.02 11.45 -19.01
C GLY A 220 6.00 11.24 -17.86
N GLU A 221 6.55 12.33 -17.29
CA GLU A 221 7.48 12.25 -16.17
C GLU A 221 6.73 11.94 -14.87
N VAL A 222 7.34 11.10 -14.03
CA VAL A 222 6.84 10.75 -12.70
C VAL A 222 7.98 10.96 -11.71
N LEU A 223 7.79 11.86 -10.74
CA LEU A 223 8.85 12.34 -9.85
C LEU A 223 8.36 12.47 -8.39
N ILE A 224 9.25 12.20 -7.43
CA ILE A 224 9.02 12.46 -6.00
C ILE A 224 9.14 13.97 -5.78
N ASN A 225 8.08 14.57 -5.24
CA ASN A 225 8.00 16.00 -4.97
C ASN A 225 8.25 16.34 -3.49
N SER A 226 7.86 15.47 -2.56
CA SER A 226 8.20 15.63 -1.15
C SER A 226 8.30 14.28 -0.41
N ILE A 227 9.11 14.26 0.64
CA ILE A 227 9.22 13.15 1.59
C ILE A 227 9.00 13.75 2.98
N THR A 228 7.92 13.35 3.66
CA THR A 228 7.53 13.89 4.97
C THR A 228 7.53 12.80 6.04
N LYS A 229 8.34 12.97 7.07
CA LYS A 229 8.40 12.06 8.22
C LYS A 229 7.14 12.15 9.07
N ILE A 230 6.47 11.02 9.32
CA ILE A 230 5.27 10.98 10.16
C ILE A 230 5.68 11.18 11.63
N ARG A 231 5.67 12.42 12.10
CA ARG A 231 5.85 12.75 13.52
C ARG A 231 4.54 12.58 14.26
N ARG A 232 4.50 11.76 15.31
CA ARG A 232 3.39 11.80 16.28
C ARG A 232 3.34 13.19 16.90
N VAL A 233 2.17 13.82 16.88
CA VAL A 233 1.85 14.87 17.84
C VAL A 233 1.66 14.16 19.18
N ALA A 234 2.45 14.54 20.20
CA ALA A 234 2.19 14.07 21.56
C ALA A 234 0.85 14.65 22.04
N GLY A 235 -0.09 13.76 22.37
CA GLY A 235 -1.38 14.10 22.97
C GLY A 235 -1.29 14.19 24.50
#